data_AF-L7FKE1-F1
#
_entry.id   AF-L7FKE1-F1
#
_cell.length_a   1.000
_cell.length_b   1.000
_cell.length_c   1.000
_cell.angle_alpha   90.00
_cell.angle_beta   90.00
_cell.angle_gamma   90.00
#
_symmetry.space_group_name_H-M   'P 1'
#
loop_
_entity.id
_entity.type
_entity.pdbx_description
1 polymer ?
#
loop_
_entity_poly.entity_id
_entity_poly.type
_entity_poly.pdbx_seq_one_letter_code
_entity_poly.pdbx_strand_id
1 'polypeptide(L)'
;MSHHRQILNFETTTIGTISMFNVIVEKIVLHQSVKQVTIENVYGDVYLDDCVLEMLVIKNYNGRTLAINNTVLNDFSLTDTQKTCVSFVHKTSPSSVEITDKMVLNCDVIQSFSVSNYDPFDFIVESDESDVKCEFVAKEVNYNGILKRMSISRYVGNADLSFFEIKSFDLRQPEFSNNTKVSLTLGNVEEAIFLNMNFEKLELGIVVNLEMYSTCVTSLVAKHLYTFGYQDSTFENIKAHTIGKIIGLRNSIKNLEVEKKVEKFVLKILGRFDHF
;
A
#
# COMPACT_ATOMS: atom_id res chain seq x y z
N MET A 1 11.85 -35.14 -26.53
CA MET A 1 11.78 -33.73 -26.96
C MET A 1 13.08 -33.06 -26.54
N SER A 2 13.84 -32.50 -27.48
CA SER A 2 15.12 -31.85 -27.20
C SER A 2 14.85 -30.46 -26.63
N HIS A 3 15.08 -30.25 -25.34
CA HIS A 3 15.11 -28.90 -24.76
C HIS A 3 16.40 -28.22 -25.20
N HIS A 4 16.34 -27.42 -26.26
CA HIS A 4 17.39 -26.45 -26.54
C HIS A 4 17.43 -25.46 -25.37
N ARG A 5 18.40 -25.64 -24.48
CA ARG A 5 18.72 -24.70 -23.40
C ARG A 5 19.35 -23.46 -24.04
N GLN A 6 18.56 -22.40 -24.16
CA GLN A 6 19.03 -21.12 -24.68
C GLN A 6 19.50 -20.25 -23.50
N ILE A 7 20.70 -19.70 -23.64
CA ILE A 7 21.25 -18.66 -22.76
C ILE A 7 21.21 -17.36 -23.56
N LEU A 8 20.57 -16.32 -23.02
CA LEU A 8 20.52 -14.99 -23.62
C LEU A 8 21.46 -14.05 -22.87
N ASN A 9 22.50 -13.57 -23.57
CA ASN A 9 23.46 -12.59 -23.07
C ASN A 9 23.36 -11.29 -23.89
N PHE A 10 23.25 -10.16 -23.21
CA PHE A 10 23.22 -8.83 -23.83
C PHE A 10 24.56 -8.14 -23.61
N GLU A 11 25.43 -8.09 -24.63
CA GLU A 11 26.82 -7.59 -24.51
C GLU A 11 27.01 -6.09 -24.88
N THR A 12 25.92 -5.31 -25.05
CA THR A 12 26.00 -3.94 -25.60
C THR A 12 25.78 -2.83 -24.56
N THR A 13 26.44 -1.69 -24.77
CA THR A 13 26.61 -0.60 -23.80
C THR A 13 25.43 0.38 -23.65
N THR A 14 24.27 0.14 -24.28
CA THR A 14 23.20 1.16 -24.38
C THR A 14 21.78 0.64 -24.20
N ILE A 15 21.59 -0.58 -23.70
CA ILE A 15 20.23 -1.06 -23.43
C ILE A 15 19.76 -0.47 -22.09
N GLY A 16 18.87 0.53 -22.16
CA GLY A 16 18.23 1.14 -21.00
C GLY A 16 16.95 0.41 -20.55
N THR A 17 16.26 -0.26 -21.48
CA THR A 17 14.99 -0.95 -21.22
C THR A 17 15.01 -2.36 -21.80
N ILE A 18 14.56 -3.34 -21.01
CA ILE A 18 14.36 -4.73 -21.44
C ILE A 18 12.95 -5.16 -21.08
N SER A 19 12.27 -5.77 -22.03
CA SER A 19 10.96 -6.40 -21.80
C SER A 19 11.02 -7.86 -22.26
N MET A 20 10.60 -8.77 -21.38
CA MET A 20 10.62 -10.21 -21.59
C MET A 20 9.20 -10.74 -21.45
N PHE A 21 8.67 -11.36 -22.50
CA PHE A 21 7.30 -11.86 -22.58
C PHE A 21 7.28 -13.33 -23.02
N ASN A 22 6.60 -14.18 -22.24
CA ASN A 22 6.39 -15.61 -22.56
C ASN A 22 7.71 -16.34 -22.85
N VAL A 23 8.71 -16.12 -21.99
CA VAL A 23 10.05 -16.65 -22.16
C VAL A 23 10.22 -17.92 -21.32
N ILE A 24 10.67 -19.00 -21.95
CA ILE A 24 11.06 -20.24 -21.26
C ILE A 24 12.53 -20.50 -21.59
N VAL A 25 13.40 -20.27 -20.61
CA VAL A 25 14.86 -20.36 -20.76
C VAL A 25 15.48 -20.89 -19.49
N GLU A 26 16.74 -21.32 -19.55
CA GLU A 26 17.47 -21.69 -18.33
C GLU A 26 17.94 -20.44 -17.59
N LYS A 27 18.49 -19.46 -18.33
CA LYS A 27 19.15 -18.30 -17.76
C LYS A 27 19.10 -17.09 -18.69
N ILE A 28 18.84 -15.92 -18.10
CA ILE A 28 18.97 -14.60 -18.71
C ILE A 28 19.90 -13.75 -17.84
N VAL A 29 20.94 -13.15 -18.43
CA VAL A 29 21.83 -12.22 -17.74
C VAL A 29 21.62 -10.82 -18.31
N LEU A 30 21.18 -9.90 -17.47
CA LEU A 30 21.00 -8.51 -17.89
C LEU A 30 22.29 -7.72 -17.67
N HIS A 31 22.53 -6.77 -18.58
CA HIS A 31 23.70 -5.90 -18.51
C HIS A 31 23.47 -4.76 -17.49
N GLN A 32 24.53 -4.31 -16.82
CA GLN A 32 24.50 -3.24 -15.81
C GLN A 32 23.91 -1.90 -16.30
N SER A 33 23.88 -1.67 -17.62
CA SER A 33 23.30 -0.45 -18.21
C SER A 33 21.77 -0.42 -18.15
N VAL A 34 21.13 -1.55 -17.91
CA VAL A 34 19.67 -1.67 -17.89
C VAL A 34 19.10 -0.92 -16.70
N LYS A 35 18.12 -0.06 -16.96
CA LYS A 35 17.41 0.78 -15.99
C LYS A 35 15.97 0.36 -15.80
N GLN A 36 15.37 -0.24 -16.82
CA GLN A 36 13.95 -0.59 -16.81
C GLN A 36 13.78 -2.03 -17.25
N VAL A 37 13.08 -2.82 -16.45
CA VAL A 37 12.84 -4.23 -16.74
C VAL A 37 11.35 -4.54 -16.62
N THR A 38 10.82 -5.22 -17.62
CA THR A 38 9.50 -5.87 -17.57
C THR A 38 9.67 -7.37 -17.74
N ILE A 39 9.14 -8.15 -16.79
CA ILE A 39 9.17 -9.60 -16.77
C ILE A 39 7.72 -10.10 -16.74
N GLU A 40 7.25 -10.70 -17.83
CA GLU A 40 5.89 -11.26 -17.90
C GLU A 40 5.89 -12.69 -18.44
N ASN A 41 5.32 -13.62 -17.66
CA ASN A 41 5.24 -15.05 -17.99
C ASN A 41 6.62 -15.64 -18.32
N VAL A 42 7.60 -15.42 -17.44
CA VAL A 42 8.98 -15.90 -17.61
C VAL A 42 9.24 -17.07 -16.68
N TYR A 43 9.71 -18.17 -17.26
CA TYR A 43 10.10 -19.40 -16.57
C TYR A 43 11.59 -19.64 -16.82
N GLY A 44 12.41 -19.44 -15.79
CA GLY A 44 13.87 -19.42 -15.91
C GLY A 44 14.51 -18.36 -15.04
N ASP A 45 15.81 -18.47 -14.79
CA ASP A 45 16.51 -17.57 -13.89
C ASP A 45 16.90 -16.26 -14.58
N VAL A 46 16.50 -15.12 -14.00
CA VAL A 46 16.97 -13.79 -14.43
C VAL A 46 17.98 -13.24 -13.43
N TYR A 47 19.12 -12.78 -13.93
CA TYR A 47 20.22 -12.23 -13.13
C TYR A 47 20.26 -10.70 -13.30
N LEU A 48 20.10 -9.98 -12.19
CA LEU A 48 20.06 -8.51 -12.10
C LEU A 48 21.18 -7.94 -11.21
N ASP A 49 22.17 -8.76 -10.84
CA ASP A 49 23.10 -8.49 -9.73
C ASP A 49 23.85 -7.14 -9.86
N ASP A 50 24.10 -6.66 -11.08
CA ASP A 50 24.78 -5.38 -11.37
C ASP A 50 23.85 -4.25 -11.86
N CYS A 51 22.54 -4.50 -11.92
CA CYS A 51 21.58 -3.51 -12.40
C CYS A 51 21.17 -2.53 -11.28
N VAL A 52 21.18 -1.24 -11.60
CA VAL A 52 20.59 -0.19 -10.76
C VAL A 52 19.33 0.29 -11.47
N LEU A 53 18.20 -0.32 -11.11
CA LEU A 53 16.92 -0.16 -11.80
C LEU A 53 16.16 1.08 -11.32
N GLU A 54 15.56 1.78 -12.27
CA GLU A 54 14.59 2.86 -12.07
C GLU A 54 13.15 2.34 -12.17
N MET A 55 12.93 1.27 -12.94
CA MET A 55 11.62 0.62 -13.09
C MET A 55 11.77 -0.90 -13.10
N LEU A 56 10.90 -1.57 -12.35
CA LEU A 56 10.73 -3.01 -12.44
C LEU A 56 9.25 -3.42 -12.40
N VAL A 57 8.83 -4.16 -13.42
CA VAL A 57 7.49 -4.76 -13.52
C VAL A 57 7.65 -6.27 -13.60
N ILE A 58 6.98 -6.99 -12.69
CA ILE A 58 7.02 -8.46 -12.62
C ILE A 58 5.59 -8.99 -12.62
N LYS A 59 5.32 -9.91 -13.54
CA LYS A 59 4.06 -10.63 -13.61
C LYS A 59 4.30 -12.10 -13.93
N ASN A 60 3.78 -13.00 -13.10
CA ASN A 60 3.88 -14.45 -13.32
C ASN A 60 5.33 -14.91 -13.65
N TYR A 61 6.27 -14.48 -12.81
CA TYR A 61 7.67 -14.89 -12.88
C TYR A 61 7.91 -16.12 -12.02
N ASN A 62 8.57 -17.12 -12.58
CA ASN A 62 8.98 -18.34 -11.90
C ASN A 62 10.45 -18.65 -12.21
N GLY A 63 11.32 -18.22 -11.30
CA GLY A 63 12.76 -18.42 -11.34
C GLY A 63 13.37 -18.07 -9.99
N ARG A 64 14.69 -17.93 -9.93
CA ARG A 64 15.38 -17.46 -8.71
C ARG A 64 14.87 -16.10 -8.22
N THR A 65 15.02 -15.86 -6.93
CA THR A 65 14.81 -14.54 -6.31
C THR A 65 15.65 -13.47 -6.99
N LEU A 66 15.00 -12.34 -7.27
CA LEU A 66 15.59 -11.13 -7.83
C LEU A 66 16.01 -10.22 -6.67
N ALA A 67 17.32 -10.05 -6.48
CA ALA A 67 17.84 -9.07 -5.54
C ALA A 67 17.83 -7.68 -6.17
N ILE A 68 17.13 -6.73 -5.56
CA ILE A 68 16.91 -5.39 -6.11
C ILE A 68 17.46 -4.34 -5.16
N ASN A 69 18.20 -3.37 -5.71
CA ASN A 69 18.49 -2.14 -5.00
C ASN A 69 17.35 -1.12 -5.22
N ASN A 70 16.75 -0.62 -4.13
CA ASN A 70 15.65 0.34 -4.15
C ASN A 70 16.08 1.82 -4.08
N THR A 71 17.39 2.16 -4.01
CA THR A 71 17.88 3.56 -3.89
C THR A 71 17.29 4.52 -4.93
N VAL A 72 17.09 4.05 -6.16
CA VAL A 72 16.62 4.86 -7.29
C VAL A 72 15.44 4.22 -8.03
N LEU A 73 14.80 3.22 -7.42
CA LEU A 73 13.66 2.53 -7.99
C LEU A 73 12.43 3.43 -7.88
N ASN A 74 12.04 4.06 -8.98
CA ASN A 74 10.91 4.98 -9.02
C ASN A 74 9.58 4.26 -9.25
N ASP A 75 9.60 3.17 -10.03
CA ASP A 75 8.41 2.41 -10.40
C ASP A 75 8.59 0.93 -10.08
N PHE A 76 7.71 0.38 -9.24
CA PHE A 76 7.72 -1.04 -8.90
C PHE A 76 6.32 -1.65 -9.03
N SER A 77 6.22 -2.75 -9.77
CA SER A 77 4.99 -3.53 -9.86
C SER A 77 5.26 -5.03 -9.76
N LEU A 78 4.46 -5.72 -8.95
CA LEU A 78 4.54 -7.16 -8.75
C LEU A 78 3.14 -7.78 -8.68
N THR A 79 2.85 -8.71 -9.59
CA THR A 79 1.56 -9.40 -9.69
C THR A 79 1.68 -10.88 -10.03
N ASP A 80 0.78 -11.71 -9.49
CA ASP A 80 0.71 -13.15 -9.81
C ASP A 80 2.05 -13.89 -9.62
N THR A 81 2.82 -13.59 -8.57
CA THR A 81 4.15 -14.20 -8.34
C THR A 81 4.22 -14.96 -7.02
N GLN A 82 5.34 -15.64 -6.74
CA GLN A 82 5.60 -16.16 -5.39
C GLN A 82 6.12 -15.06 -4.46
N LYS A 83 5.88 -15.19 -3.15
CA LYS A 83 6.30 -14.14 -2.20
C LYS A 83 7.81 -13.89 -2.18
N THR A 84 8.57 -14.96 -2.42
CA THR A 84 10.04 -14.97 -2.38
C THR A 84 10.67 -14.53 -3.70
N CYS A 85 9.89 -14.04 -4.68
CA CYS A 85 10.42 -13.73 -6.01
C CYS A 85 11.36 -12.52 -6.02
N VAL A 86 11.29 -11.66 -5.00
CA VAL A 86 12.09 -10.45 -4.86
C VAL A 86 12.68 -10.39 -3.45
N SER A 87 13.91 -9.91 -3.35
CA SER A 87 14.52 -9.39 -2.13
C SER A 87 15.03 -7.97 -2.36
N PHE A 88 15.08 -7.17 -1.30
CA PHE A 88 15.54 -5.78 -1.35
C PHE A 88 16.90 -5.67 -0.68
N VAL A 89 17.87 -5.04 -1.34
CA VAL A 89 19.23 -4.86 -0.83
C VAL A 89 19.44 -3.40 -0.46
N HIS A 90 19.55 -3.12 0.84
CA HIS A 90 19.89 -1.78 1.35
C HIS A 90 21.41 -1.66 1.50
N LYS A 91 22.00 -0.61 0.91
CA LYS A 91 23.44 -0.40 0.93
C LYS A 91 23.85 0.49 2.10
N THR A 92 24.05 -0.11 3.26
CA THR A 92 24.52 0.58 4.47
C THR A 92 26.04 0.51 4.60
N SER A 93 26.79 1.44 3.99
CA SER A 93 28.27 1.45 4.09
C SER A 93 28.78 1.25 5.53
N PRO A 94 29.63 0.24 5.85
CA PRO A 94 30.40 -0.62 4.95
C PRO A 94 29.74 -1.98 4.58
N SER A 95 28.50 -2.23 4.98
CA SER A 95 27.73 -3.45 4.76
C SER A 95 26.58 -3.29 3.76
N SER A 96 25.90 -4.39 3.47
CA SER A 96 24.57 -4.38 2.87
C SER A 96 23.67 -5.28 3.67
N VAL A 97 22.41 -4.88 3.84
CA VAL A 97 21.38 -5.70 4.47
C VAL A 97 20.40 -6.14 3.38
N GLU A 98 20.19 -7.45 3.26
CA GLU A 98 19.18 -8.00 2.38
C GLU A 98 17.90 -8.27 3.17
N ILE A 99 16.80 -7.68 2.72
CA ILE A 99 15.45 -7.87 3.24
C ILE A 99 14.77 -8.91 2.36
N THR A 100 14.53 -10.08 2.93
CA THR A 100 13.80 -11.19 2.29
C THR A 100 12.37 -11.26 2.81
N ASP A 101 11.48 -11.84 2.00
CA ASP A 101 10.08 -12.13 2.35
C ASP A 101 9.19 -10.91 2.70
N LYS A 102 9.71 -9.69 2.51
CA LYS A 102 8.98 -8.44 2.71
C LYS A 102 9.04 -7.55 1.48
N MET A 103 8.00 -6.75 1.31
CA MET A 103 7.92 -5.73 0.27
C MET A 103 8.28 -4.37 0.85
N VAL A 104 9.27 -3.70 0.26
CA VAL A 104 9.77 -2.40 0.75
C VAL A 104 9.20 -1.27 -0.08
N LEU A 105 8.47 -0.36 0.57
CA LEU A 105 7.98 0.89 0.01
C LEU A 105 8.75 2.06 0.61
N ASN A 106 9.72 2.60 -0.14
CA ASN A 106 10.37 3.86 0.20
C ASN A 106 9.56 5.02 -0.40
N CYS A 107 8.83 5.77 0.43
CA CYS A 107 7.93 6.83 -0.01
C CYS A 107 8.63 8.10 -0.52
N ASP A 108 9.94 8.23 -0.28
CA ASP A 108 10.74 9.38 -0.70
C ASP A 108 11.33 9.18 -2.12
N VAL A 109 11.49 7.93 -2.53
CA VAL A 109 12.03 7.55 -3.85
C VAL A 109 10.92 7.07 -4.80
N ILE A 110 10.06 6.17 -4.34
CA ILE A 110 9.09 5.50 -5.21
C ILE A 110 7.95 6.45 -5.60
N GLN A 111 7.75 6.61 -6.90
CA GLN A 111 6.66 7.38 -7.49
C GLN A 111 5.43 6.52 -7.77
N SER A 112 5.63 5.26 -8.13
CA SER A 112 4.57 4.29 -8.37
C SER A 112 4.92 2.94 -7.75
N PHE A 113 4.05 2.45 -6.88
CA PHE A 113 4.17 1.13 -6.28
C PHE A 113 2.87 0.39 -6.44
N SER A 114 2.91 -0.85 -6.95
CA SER A 114 1.74 -1.69 -7.08
C SER A 114 2.09 -3.15 -6.83
N VAL A 115 1.70 -3.65 -5.66
CA VAL A 115 1.83 -5.07 -5.32
C VAL A 115 0.43 -5.62 -5.15
N SER A 116 0.13 -6.72 -5.85
CA SER A 116 -1.14 -7.44 -5.72
C SER A 116 -0.93 -8.93 -5.96
N ASN A 117 -1.31 -9.78 -5.03
CA ASN A 117 -1.04 -11.21 -5.13
C ASN A 117 -2.05 -12.09 -4.39
N TYR A 118 -1.98 -13.41 -4.64
CA TYR A 118 -2.87 -14.40 -4.03
C TYR A 118 -2.73 -14.47 -2.52
N ASP A 119 -1.50 -14.40 -2.00
CA ASP A 119 -1.20 -14.45 -0.57
C ASP A 119 -0.75 -13.09 -0.02
N PRO A 120 -1.02 -12.78 1.28
CA PRO A 120 -0.61 -11.52 1.88
C PRO A 120 0.91 -11.37 2.01
N PHE A 121 1.43 -10.16 1.84
CA PHE A 121 2.81 -9.80 2.09
C PHE A 121 2.95 -8.99 3.37
N ASP A 122 4.11 -9.15 4.01
CA ASP A 122 4.63 -8.18 4.96
C ASP A 122 5.18 -6.99 4.18
N PHE A 123 4.70 -5.80 4.49
CA PHE A 123 5.17 -4.53 3.94
C PHE A 123 5.99 -3.79 4.98
N ILE A 124 7.13 -3.27 4.56
CA ILE A 124 7.89 -2.26 5.28
C ILE A 124 7.70 -0.95 4.54
N VAL A 125 7.38 0.11 5.29
CA VAL A 125 7.37 1.47 4.74
C VAL A 125 8.45 2.31 5.42
N GLU A 126 9.21 3.00 4.60
CA GLU A 126 10.42 3.72 4.98
C GLU A 126 10.43 5.13 4.40
N SER A 127 11.17 6.04 5.05
CA SER A 127 11.47 7.38 4.52
C SER A 127 12.96 7.56 4.16
N ASP A 128 13.79 6.54 4.33
CA ASP A 128 15.19 6.44 3.89
C ASP A 128 15.63 4.96 4.03
N GLU A 129 16.74 4.53 3.41
CA GLU A 129 17.21 3.12 3.29
C GLU A 129 17.46 2.36 4.62
N SER A 130 17.14 2.96 5.76
CA SER A 130 17.30 2.35 7.09
C SER A 130 16.33 2.88 8.15
N ASP A 131 15.42 3.78 7.79
CA ASP A 131 14.48 4.38 8.72
C ASP A 131 13.11 3.74 8.53
N VAL A 132 12.98 2.50 9.03
CA VAL A 132 11.71 1.77 9.06
C VAL A 132 10.73 2.52 9.95
N LYS A 133 9.63 2.96 9.36
CA LYS A 133 8.64 3.74 10.06
C LYS A 133 7.42 2.94 10.46
N CYS A 134 7.01 1.99 9.63
CA CYS A 134 5.95 1.06 9.97
C CYS A 134 6.06 -0.25 9.19
N GLU A 135 5.50 -1.30 9.78
CA GLU A 135 5.30 -2.59 9.12
C GLU A 135 3.84 -3.00 9.22
N PHE A 136 3.31 -3.62 8.17
CA PHE A 136 1.95 -4.18 8.18
C PHE A 136 1.78 -5.30 7.16
N VAL A 137 0.68 -6.05 7.28
CA VAL A 137 0.36 -7.14 6.35
C VAL A 137 -0.80 -6.74 5.44
N ALA A 138 -0.68 -6.98 4.14
CA ALA A 138 -1.77 -6.76 3.18
C ALA A 138 -1.66 -7.71 1.98
N LYS A 139 -2.74 -7.89 1.21
CA LYS A 139 -2.63 -8.60 -0.09
C LYS A 139 -2.32 -7.65 -1.24
N GLU A 140 -2.81 -6.42 -1.15
CA GLU A 140 -2.63 -5.43 -2.21
C GLU A 140 -2.29 -4.08 -1.60
N VAL A 141 -1.26 -3.44 -2.15
CA VAL A 141 -0.86 -2.07 -1.81
C VAL A 141 -0.56 -1.35 -3.11
N ASN A 142 -1.25 -0.23 -3.31
CA ASN A 142 -1.00 0.70 -4.40
C ASN A 142 -0.63 2.05 -3.82
N TYR A 143 0.50 2.62 -4.25
CA TYR A 143 0.94 3.95 -3.86
C TYR A 143 1.31 4.75 -5.10
N ASN A 144 0.88 6.01 -5.12
CA ASN A 144 1.27 7.01 -6.10
C ASN A 144 1.87 8.21 -5.37
N GLY A 145 3.20 8.33 -5.44
CA GLY A 145 3.96 9.37 -4.76
C GLY A 145 3.78 10.77 -5.35
N ILE A 146 3.37 10.88 -6.62
CA ILE A 146 3.10 12.17 -7.29
C ILE A 146 1.79 12.77 -6.77
N LEU A 147 0.73 11.95 -6.73
CA LEU A 147 -0.60 12.36 -6.27
C LEU A 147 -0.77 12.21 -4.75
N LYS A 148 0.23 11.64 -4.07
CA LYS A 148 0.21 11.29 -2.65
C LYS A 148 -1.02 10.46 -2.29
N ARG A 149 -1.27 9.39 -3.06
CA ARG A 149 -2.42 8.49 -2.88
C ARG A 149 -1.96 7.12 -2.46
N MET A 150 -2.66 6.52 -1.52
CA MET A 150 -2.40 5.16 -1.06
C MET A 150 -3.71 4.37 -1.01
N SER A 151 -3.70 3.15 -1.55
CA SER A 151 -4.78 2.20 -1.41
C SER A 151 -4.26 0.87 -0.90
N ILE A 152 -4.91 0.32 0.12
CA ILE A 152 -4.57 -0.95 0.74
C ILE A 152 -5.80 -1.86 0.71
N SER A 153 -5.61 -3.11 0.30
CA SER A 153 -6.67 -4.13 0.29
C SER A 153 -6.25 -5.34 1.12
N ARG A 154 -7.22 -5.90 1.85
CA ARG A 154 -7.02 -7.09 2.70
C ARG A 154 -5.92 -6.91 3.74
N TYR A 155 -5.96 -5.75 4.40
CA TYR A 155 -5.07 -5.33 5.48
C TYR A 155 -5.28 -6.14 6.77
N VAL A 156 -4.19 -6.49 7.43
CA VAL A 156 -4.19 -7.11 8.76
C VAL A 156 -3.08 -6.49 9.60
N GLY A 157 -3.39 -6.24 10.88
CA GLY A 157 -2.41 -5.76 11.86
C GLY A 157 -2.60 -4.28 12.23
N ASN A 158 -1.50 -3.65 12.58
CA ASN A 158 -1.44 -2.28 13.07
C ASN A 158 -0.45 -1.48 12.24
N ALA A 159 -0.83 -0.28 11.82
CA ALA A 159 0.02 0.61 11.05
C ALA A 159 -0.14 2.03 11.58
N ASP A 160 0.98 2.68 11.81
CA ASP A 160 1.02 4.13 11.90
C ASP A 160 1.53 4.63 10.55
N LEU A 161 0.79 5.50 9.90
CA LEU A 161 1.13 6.13 8.63
C LEU A 161 1.10 7.66 8.77
N SER A 162 1.10 8.17 10.01
CA SER A 162 0.90 9.60 10.29
C SER A 162 2.07 10.50 9.91
N PHE A 163 3.25 9.92 9.77
CA PHE A 163 4.46 10.62 9.38
C PHE A 163 4.56 10.82 7.86
N PHE A 164 3.73 10.15 7.06
CA PHE A 164 3.70 10.33 5.61
C PHE A 164 2.70 11.40 5.18
N GLU A 165 3.09 12.19 4.18
CA GLU A 165 2.16 13.05 3.47
C GLU A 165 1.30 12.21 2.52
N ILE A 166 0.07 11.91 2.95
CA ILE A 166 -0.94 11.23 2.14
C ILE A 166 -2.10 12.20 1.94
N LYS A 167 -2.48 12.47 0.69
CA LYS A 167 -3.65 13.29 0.37
C LYS A 167 -4.93 12.47 0.32
N SER A 168 -4.87 11.29 -0.29
CA SER A 168 -6.03 10.38 -0.41
C SER A 168 -5.65 8.98 0.04
N PHE A 169 -6.42 8.45 0.99
CA PHE A 169 -6.23 7.13 1.57
C PHE A 169 -7.47 6.27 1.38
N ASP A 170 -7.28 5.04 0.90
CA ASP A 170 -8.38 4.10 0.67
C ASP A 170 -8.02 2.72 1.24
N LEU A 171 -8.80 2.25 2.21
CA LEU A 171 -8.58 0.96 2.85
C LEU A 171 -9.83 0.11 2.80
N ARG A 172 -9.72 -1.07 2.16
CA ARG A 172 -10.86 -1.94 1.88
C ARG A 172 -10.61 -3.39 2.25
N GLN A 173 -11.66 -4.06 2.74
CA GLN A 173 -11.77 -5.51 2.75
C GLN A 173 -12.82 -5.96 1.72
N PRO A 174 -12.63 -7.11 1.06
CA PRO A 174 -13.65 -7.67 0.16
C PRO A 174 -14.94 -8.00 0.91
N GLU A 175 -14.82 -8.48 2.14
CA GLU A 175 -15.93 -8.85 3.01
C GLU A 175 -15.66 -8.37 4.43
N PHE A 176 -16.71 -7.94 5.11
CA PHE A 176 -16.62 -7.51 6.50
C PHE A 176 -16.41 -8.71 7.43
N SER A 177 -15.44 -8.62 8.34
CA SER A 177 -15.14 -9.66 9.33
C SER A 177 -15.09 -9.10 10.74
N ASN A 178 -15.93 -9.63 11.62
CA ASN A 178 -15.90 -9.31 13.05
C ASN A 178 -14.71 -9.93 13.80
N ASN A 179 -14.03 -10.91 13.20
CA ASN A 179 -13.01 -11.70 13.89
C ASN A 179 -11.63 -11.05 13.87
N THR A 180 -11.39 -10.15 12.92
CA THR A 180 -10.11 -9.46 12.77
C THR A 180 -10.31 -7.99 13.10
N LYS A 181 -9.83 -7.56 14.27
CA LYS A 181 -9.73 -6.15 14.59
C LYS A 181 -8.37 -5.62 14.15
N VAL A 182 -8.34 -4.40 13.65
CA VAL A 182 -7.13 -3.72 13.23
C VAL A 182 -6.99 -2.35 13.87
N SER A 183 -5.76 -1.84 13.94
CA SER A 183 -5.51 -0.44 14.29
C SER A 183 -4.84 0.32 13.16
N LEU A 184 -5.18 1.60 13.03
CA LEU A 184 -4.59 2.48 12.03
C LEU A 184 -4.46 3.90 12.59
N THR A 185 -3.30 4.49 12.39
CA THR A 185 -3.06 5.91 12.66
C THR A 185 -2.72 6.61 11.34
N LEU A 186 -3.49 7.64 10.98
CA LEU A 186 -3.27 8.48 9.80
C LEU A 186 -3.04 9.93 10.21
N GLY A 187 -2.18 10.61 9.46
CA GLY A 187 -1.86 12.01 9.63
C GLY A 187 -2.97 12.91 9.10
N ASN A 188 -2.58 14.06 8.55
CA ASN A 188 -3.52 14.92 7.85
C ASN A 188 -3.76 14.39 6.45
N VAL A 189 -5.02 14.23 6.04
CA VAL A 189 -5.40 13.77 4.70
C VAL A 189 -6.58 14.59 4.17
N GLU A 190 -6.67 14.76 2.86
CA GLU A 190 -7.84 15.39 2.24
C GLU A 190 -9.01 14.41 2.22
N GLU A 191 -8.75 13.16 1.83
CA GLU A 191 -9.78 12.14 1.67
C GLU A 191 -9.36 10.82 2.34
N ALA A 192 -10.26 10.22 3.11
CA ALA A 192 -10.10 8.88 3.67
C ALA A 192 -11.38 8.05 3.44
N ILE A 193 -11.22 6.88 2.82
CA ILE A 193 -12.30 5.93 2.58
C ILE A 193 -11.98 4.62 3.29
N PHE A 194 -12.96 4.13 4.06
CA PHE A 194 -12.89 2.83 4.73
C PHE A 194 -14.08 1.97 4.34
N LEU A 195 -13.82 0.74 3.86
CA LEU A 195 -14.86 -0.20 3.46
C LEU A 195 -14.65 -1.57 4.12
N ASN A 196 -15.71 -2.12 4.71
CA ASN A 196 -15.72 -3.46 5.30
C ASN A 196 -14.67 -3.66 6.41
N MET A 197 -14.35 -2.59 7.16
CA MET A 197 -13.30 -2.60 8.17
C MET A 197 -13.85 -2.87 9.58
N ASN A 198 -13.04 -3.46 10.44
CA ASN A 198 -13.33 -3.60 11.87
C ASN A 198 -12.16 -3.04 12.68
N PHE A 199 -12.29 -1.80 13.12
CA PHE A 199 -11.25 -1.09 13.85
C PHE A 199 -11.40 -1.29 15.36
N GLU A 200 -10.31 -1.75 15.99
CA GLU A 200 -10.14 -1.56 17.43
C GLU A 200 -9.83 -0.09 17.73
N LYS A 201 -8.90 0.48 16.97
CA LYS A 201 -8.50 1.88 17.14
C LYS A 201 -8.23 2.54 15.79
N LEU A 202 -8.86 3.68 15.56
CA LEU A 202 -8.60 4.53 14.40
C LEU A 202 -8.22 5.93 14.91
N GLU A 203 -6.98 6.33 14.65
CA GLU A 203 -6.48 7.66 15.00
C GLU A 203 -6.27 8.49 13.72
N LEU A 204 -6.84 9.68 13.68
CA LEU A 204 -6.81 10.55 12.50
C LEU A 204 -6.33 11.95 12.88
N GLY A 205 -5.49 12.55 12.03
CA GLY A 205 -5.15 13.96 12.09
C GLY A 205 -6.32 14.85 11.64
N ILE A 206 -6.04 15.77 10.72
CA ILE A 206 -7.07 16.58 10.06
C ILE A 206 -7.54 15.84 8.80
N VAL A 207 -8.84 15.59 8.70
CA VAL A 207 -9.47 14.93 7.54
C VAL A 207 -10.53 15.84 6.95
N VAL A 208 -10.42 16.16 5.65
CA VAL A 208 -11.44 16.97 4.97
C VAL A 208 -12.70 16.13 4.72
N ASN A 209 -12.55 14.97 4.09
CA ASN A 209 -13.66 14.07 3.81
C ASN A 209 -13.33 12.65 4.30
N LEU A 210 -14.05 12.21 5.34
CA LEU A 210 -14.02 10.83 5.83
C LEU A 210 -15.30 10.12 5.42
N GLU A 211 -15.18 9.01 4.69
CA GLU A 211 -16.30 8.17 4.28
C GLU A 211 -16.10 6.73 4.75
N MET A 212 -17.10 6.18 5.45
CA MET A 212 -17.02 4.83 6.04
C MET A 212 -18.23 3.99 5.66
N TYR A 213 -17.98 2.78 5.16
CA TYR A 213 -19.01 1.89 4.64
C TYR A 213 -18.87 0.51 5.26
N SER A 214 -19.98 -0.04 5.78
CA SER A 214 -19.99 -1.39 6.39
C SER A 214 -18.84 -1.59 7.38
N THR A 215 -18.60 -0.60 8.23
CA THR A 215 -17.42 -0.53 9.10
C THR A 215 -17.80 -0.46 10.58
N CYS A 216 -17.11 -1.21 11.42
CA CYS A 216 -17.24 -1.12 12.88
C CYS A 216 -16.01 -0.45 13.48
N VAL A 217 -16.22 0.49 14.41
CA VAL A 217 -15.14 1.21 15.09
C VAL A 217 -15.35 1.19 16.60
N THR A 218 -14.41 0.57 17.31
CA THR A 218 -14.42 0.55 18.78
C THR A 218 -13.96 1.90 19.35
N SER A 219 -12.90 2.49 18.80
CA SER A 219 -12.41 3.82 19.18
C SER A 219 -11.95 4.61 17.97
N LEU A 220 -12.57 5.78 17.76
CA LEU A 220 -12.12 6.80 16.80
C LEU A 220 -11.63 8.02 17.57
N VAL A 221 -10.36 8.39 17.37
CA VAL A 221 -9.78 9.63 17.89
C VAL A 221 -9.37 10.49 16.70
N ALA A 222 -9.90 11.70 16.59
CA ALA A 222 -9.59 12.59 15.48
C ALA A 222 -9.21 14.00 15.95
N LYS A 223 -8.28 14.66 15.24
CA LYS A 223 -8.08 16.10 15.45
C LYS A 223 -9.27 16.86 14.86
N HIS A 224 -9.42 16.86 13.54
CA HIS A 224 -10.54 17.55 12.88
C HIS A 224 -11.14 16.67 11.78
N LEU A 225 -12.47 16.58 11.74
CA LEU A 225 -13.21 15.97 10.64
C LEU A 225 -14.11 17.04 10.02
N TYR A 226 -13.82 17.54 8.82
CA TYR A 226 -14.70 18.55 8.21
C TYR A 226 -16.03 17.92 7.77
N THR A 227 -15.95 16.83 7.02
CA THR A 227 -17.10 15.98 6.67
C THR A 227 -16.83 14.55 7.15
N PHE A 228 -17.74 14.02 7.96
CA PHE A 228 -17.71 12.63 8.40
C PHE A 228 -18.99 11.91 7.94
N GLY A 229 -18.88 11.20 6.82
CA GLY A 229 -19.93 10.37 6.23
C GLY A 229 -19.79 8.90 6.62
N TYR A 230 -20.90 8.26 6.94
CA TYR A 230 -20.93 6.82 7.10
C TYR A 230 -22.26 6.18 6.72
N GLN A 231 -22.19 4.92 6.31
CA GLN A 231 -23.35 4.07 6.00
C GLN A 231 -23.09 2.64 6.49
N ASP A 232 -24.13 2.00 7.02
CA ASP A 232 -24.09 0.62 7.52
C ASP A 232 -22.93 0.37 8.49
N SER A 233 -22.56 1.40 9.26
CA SER A 233 -21.39 1.43 10.12
C SER A 233 -21.78 1.72 11.57
N THR A 234 -20.97 1.25 12.52
CA THR A 234 -21.19 1.43 13.97
C THR A 234 -19.95 1.95 14.67
N PHE A 235 -20.18 2.78 15.70
CA PHE A 235 -19.12 3.47 16.44
C PHE A 235 -19.40 3.39 17.94
N GLU A 236 -18.52 2.75 18.70
CA GLU A 236 -18.67 2.70 20.16
C GLU A 236 -18.25 4.01 20.79
N ASN A 237 -17.04 4.50 20.49
CA ASN A 237 -16.49 5.72 21.06
C ASN A 237 -15.87 6.59 19.98
N ILE A 238 -16.32 7.85 19.90
CA ILE A 238 -15.72 8.88 19.06
C ILE A 238 -15.28 10.04 19.94
N LYS A 239 -14.01 10.40 19.87
CA LYS A 239 -13.44 11.61 20.46
C LYS A 239 -12.81 12.47 19.36
N ALA A 240 -13.27 13.70 19.21
CA ALA A 240 -12.69 14.62 18.24
C ALA A 240 -12.51 16.03 18.82
N HIS A 241 -11.49 16.78 18.36
CA HIS A 241 -11.44 18.20 18.73
C HIS A 241 -12.56 18.97 18.04
N THR A 242 -12.75 18.74 16.73
CA THR A 242 -13.82 19.37 15.94
C THR A 242 -14.40 18.36 14.94
N ILE A 243 -15.73 18.38 14.78
CA ILE A 243 -16.40 17.75 13.64
C ILE A 243 -17.31 18.79 12.99
N GLY A 244 -17.07 19.14 11.73
CA GLY A 244 -17.87 20.14 11.02
C GLY A 244 -19.27 19.64 10.72
N LYS A 245 -19.34 18.52 9.98
CA LYS A 245 -20.59 17.91 9.52
C LYS A 245 -20.55 16.40 9.66
N ILE A 246 -21.63 15.82 10.20
CA ILE A 246 -21.84 14.37 10.24
C ILE A 246 -22.95 14.00 9.27
N ILE A 247 -22.71 12.98 8.43
CA ILE A 247 -23.64 12.46 7.44
C ILE A 247 -23.89 10.98 7.72
N GLY A 248 -24.97 10.65 8.43
CA GLY A 248 -25.27 9.27 8.83
C GLY A 248 -26.35 9.18 9.91
N LEU A 249 -26.66 7.96 10.36
CA LEU A 249 -27.68 7.73 11.39
C LEU A 249 -27.09 7.92 12.79
N ARG A 250 -27.64 8.85 13.58
CA ARG A 250 -27.12 9.18 14.92
C ARG A 250 -27.03 7.97 15.87
N ASN A 251 -27.97 7.02 15.77
CA ASN A 251 -28.03 5.82 16.60
C ASN A 251 -26.89 4.81 16.31
N SER A 252 -26.15 4.98 15.21
CA SER A 252 -24.92 4.22 14.94
C SER A 252 -23.76 4.61 15.86
N ILE A 253 -23.83 5.76 16.54
CA ILE A 253 -22.77 6.26 17.43
C ILE A 253 -23.25 6.19 18.87
N LYS A 254 -22.59 5.37 19.69
CA LYS A 254 -22.94 5.19 21.10
C LYS A 254 -22.44 6.35 21.97
N ASN A 255 -21.13 6.62 21.94
CA ASN A 255 -20.52 7.71 22.71
C ASN A 255 -19.83 8.70 21.75
N LEU A 256 -20.23 9.97 21.80
CA LEU A 256 -19.64 11.06 21.00
C LEU A 256 -19.19 12.20 21.91
N GLU A 257 -17.89 12.47 21.91
CA GLU A 257 -17.25 13.58 22.60
C GLU A 257 -16.59 14.51 21.57
N VAL A 258 -17.01 15.78 21.53
CA VAL A 258 -16.43 16.80 20.65
C VAL A 258 -16.08 18.04 21.46
N GLU A 259 -14.82 18.47 21.43
CA GLU A 259 -14.33 19.60 22.24
C GLU A 259 -14.87 20.96 21.77
N LYS A 260 -14.99 21.16 20.45
CA LYS A 260 -15.57 22.37 19.83
C LYS A 260 -16.77 22.02 18.95
N LYS A 261 -17.82 22.83 19.08
CA LYS A 261 -19.18 22.59 18.56
C LYS A 261 -19.21 22.00 17.13
N VAL A 262 -20.07 20.99 16.98
CA VAL A 262 -20.53 20.45 15.69
C VAL A 262 -21.57 21.41 15.09
N GLU A 263 -21.42 21.79 13.83
CA GLU A 263 -22.33 22.75 13.20
C GLU A 263 -23.57 22.11 12.57
N LYS A 264 -23.55 20.82 12.19
CA LYS A 264 -24.76 20.15 11.64
C LYS A 264 -24.67 18.62 11.58
N PHE A 265 -25.73 17.93 12.02
CA PHE A 265 -25.99 16.54 11.61
C PHE A 265 -26.90 16.56 10.38
N VAL A 266 -26.58 15.77 9.37
CA VAL A 266 -27.41 15.62 8.17
C VAL A 266 -27.72 14.14 7.98
N LEU A 267 -29.00 13.81 7.85
CA LEU A 267 -29.42 12.44 7.63
C LEU A 267 -29.17 12.08 6.16
N LYS A 268 -28.52 10.95 5.90
CA LYS A 268 -28.40 10.34 4.56
C LYS A 268 -29.38 9.16 4.49
N ILE A 269 -30.58 9.40 3.97
CA ILE A 269 -31.51 8.32 3.61
C ILE A 269 -31.33 8.08 2.12
N LEU A 270 -30.79 6.91 1.72
CA LEU A 270 -30.89 6.37 0.36
C LEU A 270 -30.84 7.42 -0.78
N GLY A 271 -29.80 8.26 -0.80
CA GLY A 271 -29.59 9.26 -1.86
C GLY A 271 -30.33 10.60 -1.72
N ARG A 272 -30.99 10.90 -0.59
CA ARG A 272 -31.55 12.23 -0.27
C ARG A 272 -31.03 12.75 1.07
N PHE A 273 -30.73 14.05 1.09
CA PHE A 273 -30.28 14.79 2.27
C PHE A 273 -31.47 15.50 2.93
N ASP A 274 -31.80 15.12 4.17
CA ASP A 274 -32.74 15.87 5.02
C ASP A 274 -31.97 16.53 6.18
N HIS A 275 -32.32 17.76 6.52
CA HIS A 275 -31.69 18.54 7.59
C HIS A 275 -32.46 18.39 8.91
N PHE A 276 -31.73 18.15 10.01
CA PHE A 276 -32.22 18.20 11.39
C PHE A 276 -31.40 19.20 12.20
#